data_AF-A0A4X2LUW2-F1
#
_entry.id   AF-A0A4X2LUW2-F1
#
_cell.length_a   1.000
_cell.length_b   1.000
_cell.length_c   1.000
_cell.angle_alpha   90.00
_cell.angle_beta   90.00
_cell.angle_gamma   90.00
#
_symmetry.space_group_name_H-M   'P 1'
#
loop_
_entity.id
_entity.type
_entity.pdbx_description
1 polymer ?
#
loop_
_entity_poly.entity_id
_entity_poly.type
_entity_poly.pdbx_seq_one_letter_code
_entity_poly.pdbx_strand_id
1 'polypeptide(L)'
;RVVTIYLGKRDYIDHVDQVEPVDGVVLVDPELVKGKKVFVSLTCAFRYGQEDIDVIGLTFRRDLYFSRVQAYPPINTGNAPTKLQDSLLKKLGINAYPFLLTFPDYLPCSVALQPAPQDVGKCCGVDFEVKAYATDITDTEEERVPKKSSVRLLIRKVQHAPPEMGPQPQMETAWQFFMSDKPLHLAISLTKEIYFHGEPIPVTVSVTNNTEKTVKKIKVLVEQVANVVLYSSDYYVKPVATEEAHEKVPPNGTLTKTLTLTPLLANNRERRGIALDGKIKHEDTNLASSTIIKEGIDRTVLGILVAYQIKVKLTVSG
;
A
#
# COMPACT_ATOMS: atom_id res chain seq x y z
N ARG A 1 -26.86 10.19 19.80
CA ARG A 1 -26.01 9.19 19.10
C ARG A 1 -25.41 8.32 20.18
N VAL A 2 -25.55 6.99 20.11
CA VAL A 2 -25.17 6.09 21.23
C VAL A 2 -23.65 6.09 21.48
N VAL A 3 -22.86 6.18 20.42
CA VAL A 3 -21.40 6.10 20.45
C VAL A 3 -20.81 7.15 19.52
N THR A 4 -19.77 7.87 19.98
CA THR A 4 -18.98 8.80 19.16
C THR A 4 -17.50 8.46 19.30
N ILE A 5 -16.79 8.30 18.18
CA ILE A 5 -15.36 7.93 18.15
C ILE A 5 -14.50 9.15 17.78
N TYR A 6 -13.37 9.30 18.47
CA TYR A 6 -12.36 10.33 18.22
C TYR A 6 -11.02 9.63 17.94
N LEU A 7 -10.40 9.98 16.80
CA LEU A 7 -9.07 9.54 16.39
C LEU A 7 -8.20 10.78 16.18
N GLY A 8 -6.90 10.69 16.51
CA GLY A 8 -5.96 11.78 16.29
C GLY A 8 -5.63 12.00 14.81
N LYS A 9 -5.59 10.91 14.04
CA LYS A 9 -5.21 10.89 12.62
C LYS A 9 -5.88 9.75 11.86
N ARG A 10 -5.80 9.81 10.54
CA ARG A 10 -6.30 8.76 9.63
C ARG A 10 -5.21 7.93 8.97
N ASP A 11 -3.97 8.43 8.96
CA ASP A 11 -2.82 7.73 8.41
C ASP A 11 -1.92 7.27 9.56
N TYR A 12 -1.63 5.98 9.59
CA TYR A 12 -0.79 5.32 10.57
C TYR A 12 0.43 4.77 9.84
N ILE A 13 1.61 5.15 10.31
CA ILE A 13 2.86 4.87 9.64
C ILE A 13 3.36 3.47 10.01
N ASP A 14 3.75 2.72 8.98
CA ASP A 14 4.49 1.48 9.09
C ASP A 14 5.99 1.76 8.89
N HIS A 15 6.77 1.52 9.96
CA HIS A 15 8.23 1.69 9.99
C HIS A 15 8.98 0.37 9.77
N VAL A 16 8.33 -0.68 9.24
CA VAL A 16 8.86 -2.05 9.06
C VAL A 16 8.99 -2.80 10.40
N ASP A 17 9.71 -2.23 11.36
CA ASP A 17 9.94 -2.85 12.66
C ASP A 17 8.70 -2.80 13.55
N GLN A 18 8.00 -1.67 13.49
CA GLN A 18 6.82 -1.35 14.29
C GLN A 18 5.85 -0.49 13.48
N VAL A 19 4.56 -0.64 13.78
CA VAL A 19 3.49 0.17 13.20
C VAL A 19 2.90 1.05 14.28
N GLU A 20 2.66 2.32 13.95
CA GLU A 20 1.98 3.25 14.85
C GLU A 20 0.60 2.71 15.23
N PRO A 21 0.29 2.53 16.53
CA PRO A 21 -1.00 2.01 16.94
C PRO A 21 -2.12 3.04 16.73
N VAL A 22 -3.35 2.55 16.57
CA VAL A 22 -4.55 3.39 16.55
C VAL A 22 -4.89 3.79 17.97
N ASP A 23 -4.62 5.05 18.32
CA ASP A 23 -4.99 5.64 19.59
C ASP A 23 -6.22 6.56 19.45
N GLY A 24 -7.15 6.43 20.39
CA GLY A 24 -8.37 7.21 20.35
C GLY A 24 -9.19 7.15 21.63
N VAL A 25 -10.32 7.84 21.58
CA VAL A 25 -11.29 7.92 22.68
C VAL A 25 -12.69 7.70 22.12
N VAL A 26 -13.50 6.94 22.86
CA VAL A 26 -14.93 6.78 22.59
C VAL A 26 -15.73 7.54 23.63
N LEU A 27 -16.58 8.45 23.18
CA LEU A 27 -17.59 9.10 24.01
C LEU A 27 -18.88 8.29 23.95
N VAL A 28 -19.39 7.95 25.12
CA VAL A 28 -20.55 7.08 25.28
C VAL A 28 -21.69 7.85 25.94
N ASP A 29 -22.92 7.64 25.47
CA ASP A 29 -24.11 8.20 26.10
C ASP A 29 -24.65 7.24 27.19
N PRO A 30 -24.49 7.56 28.50
CA PRO A 30 -24.80 6.64 29.60
C PRO A 30 -26.28 6.24 29.66
N GLU A 31 -27.19 7.10 29.20
CA GLU A 31 -28.63 6.79 29.18
C GLU A 31 -28.95 5.73 28.13
N LEU A 32 -28.25 5.76 26.98
CA LEU A 32 -28.49 4.88 25.84
C LEU A 32 -27.71 3.56 25.88
N VAL A 33 -26.65 3.47 26.69
CA VAL A 33 -25.83 2.25 26.87
C VAL A 33 -26.14 1.45 28.13
N LYS A 34 -27.23 1.78 28.85
CA LYS A 34 -27.63 1.03 30.05
C LYS A 34 -27.89 -0.44 29.68
N GLY A 35 -27.16 -1.36 30.30
CA GLY A 35 -27.23 -2.80 29.99
C GLY A 35 -26.50 -3.22 28.71
N LYS A 36 -25.64 -2.36 28.14
CA LYS A 36 -24.87 -2.62 26.91
C LYS A 36 -23.37 -2.55 27.14
N LYS A 37 -22.62 -3.19 26.25
CA LYS A 37 -21.15 -3.08 26.15
C LYS A 37 -20.79 -2.30 24.89
N VAL A 38 -19.76 -1.47 24.96
CA VAL A 38 -19.20 -0.74 23.82
C VAL A 38 -17.83 -1.31 23.48
N PHE A 39 -17.67 -1.68 22.22
CA PHE A 39 -16.43 -2.20 21.67
C PHE A 39 -15.89 -1.28 20.59
N VAL A 40 -14.57 -1.31 20.42
CA VAL A 40 -13.87 -0.73 19.27
C VAL A 40 -13.10 -1.85 18.60
N SER A 41 -13.25 -1.99 17.29
CA SER A 41 -12.56 -2.99 16.50
C SER A 41 -11.70 -2.35 15.41
N LEU A 42 -10.58 -3.01 15.12
CA LEU A 42 -9.74 -2.78 13.95
C LEU A 42 -9.90 -3.98 13.01
N THR A 43 -10.36 -3.71 11.79
CA THR A 43 -10.51 -4.72 10.74
C THR A 43 -9.62 -4.36 9.57
N CYS A 44 -8.77 -5.30 9.14
CA CYS A 44 -8.08 -5.25 7.85
C CYS A 44 -8.79 -6.22 6.92
N ALA A 45 -9.29 -5.73 5.79
CA ALA A 45 -10.02 -6.55 4.84
C ALA A 45 -9.53 -6.34 3.41
N PHE A 46 -9.35 -7.44 2.69
CA PHE A 46 -9.24 -7.43 1.24
C PHE A 46 -10.65 -7.38 0.66
N ARG A 47 -10.93 -6.39 -0.20
CA ARG A 47 -12.21 -6.18 -0.87
C ARG A 47 -12.03 -6.25 -2.37
N TYR A 48 -12.97 -6.90 -3.03
CA TYR A 48 -13.10 -6.93 -4.49
C TYR A 48 -14.58 -6.81 -4.87
N GLY A 49 -14.90 -5.89 -5.77
CA GLY A 49 -16.27 -5.65 -6.24
C GLY A 49 -16.86 -4.35 -5.70
N GLN A 50 -18.18 -4.19 -5.81
CA GLN A 50 -18.89 -2.98 -5.41
C GLN A 50 -19.58 -3.18 -4.05
N GLU A 51 -19.44 -2.23 -3.12
CA GLU A 51 -20.01 -2.34 -1.76
C GLU A 51 -21.55 -2.33 -1.71
N ASP A 52 -22.22 -1.81 -2.75
CA ASP A 52 -23.67 -1.52 -2.74
C ASP A 52 -24.55 -2.57 -3.46
N ILE A 53 -24.02 -3.74 -3.85
CA ILE A 53 -24.80 -4.76 -4.56
C ILE A 53 -25.14 -5.93 -3.64
N ASP A 54 -26.33 -5.87 -3.03
CA ASP A 54 -26.92 -6.93 -2.19
C ASP A 54 -27.50 -8.13 -3.01
N VAL A 55 -27.09 -8.33 -4.28
CA VAL A 55 -27.59 -9.43 -5.13
C VAL A 55 -26.48 -9.99 -6.04
N ILE A 56 -26.26 -11.31 -5.92
CA ILE A 56 -25.61 -12.26 -6.86
C ILE A 56 -24.71 -11.60 -7.94
N GLY A 57 -23.48 -11.27 -7.56
CA GLY A 57 -22.48 -10.75 -8.49
C GLY A 57 -21.13 -10.43 -7.82
N LEU A 58 -20.34 -11.47 -7.52
CA LEU A 58 -18.88 -11.45 -7.24
C LEU A 58 -18.37 -10.32 -6.31
N THR A 59 -19.12 -9.93 -5.29
CA THR A 59 -18.57 -9.16 -4.17
C THR A 59 -17.79 -10.13 -3.28
N PHE A 60 -16.49 -9.88 -3.17
CA PHE A 60 -15.60 -10.69 -2.38
C PHE A 60 -14.99 -9.83 -1.27
N ARG A 61 -15.12 -10.31 -0.04
CA ARG A 61 -14.48 -9.72 1.12
C ARG A 61 -13.83 -10.82 1.94
N ARG A 62 -12.55 -10.64 2.26
CA ARG A 62 -11.84 -11.50 3.21
C ARG A 62 -11.18 -10.64 4.26
N ASP A 63 -11.58 -10.88 5.50
CA ASP A 63 -10.94 -10.24 6.64
C ASP A 63 -9.56 -10.90 6.83
N LEU A 64 -8.51 -10.10 6.66
CA LEU A 64 -7.11 -10.49 6.83
C LEU A 64 -6.69 -10.43 8.30
N TYR A 65 -7.32 -9.50 9.03
CA TYR A 65 -7.10 -9.32 10.46
C TYR A 65 -8.30 -8.69 11.13
N PHE A 66 -8.54 -9.12 12.36
CA PHE A 66 -9.55 -8.56 13.23
C PHE A 66 -8.99 -8.49 14.66
N SER A 67 -9.19 -7.34 15.28
CA SER A 67 -8.93 -7.14 16.70
C SER A 67 -10.03 -6.28 17.30
N ARG A 68 -10.33 -6.52 18.57
CA ARG A 68 -11.35 -5.78 19.32
C ARG A 68 -10.90 -5.50 20.73
N VAL A 69 -11.33 -4.36 21.25
CA VAL A 69 -11.14 -3.95 22.64
C VAL A 69 -12.47 -3.46 23.21
N GLN A 70 -12.73 -3.78 24.48
CA GLN A 70 -13.90 -3.27 25.19
C GLN A 70 -13.57 -1.88 25.75
N ALA A 71 -14.32 -0.86 25.32
CA ALA A 71 -14.18 0.51 25.82
C ALA A 71 -15.10 0.75 27.03
N TYR A 72 -16.32 0.21 27.01
CA TYR A 72 -17.29 0.35 28.10
C TYR A 72 -18.02 -0.98 28.38
N PRO A 73 -18.26 -1.35 29.64
CA PRO A 73 -17.66 -0.76 30.84
C PRO A 73 -16.13 -0.91 30.83
N PRO A 74 -15.37 0.03 31.41
CA PRO A 74 -13.91 0.02 31.32
C PRO A 74 -13.34 -1.22 32.01
N ILE A 75 -12.43 -1.91 31.32
CA ILE A 75 -11.62 -2.99 31.91
C ILE A 75 -10.29 -2.36 32.28
N ASN A 76 -9.81 -2.58 33.52
CA ASN A 76 -8.48 -2.13 33.92
C ASN A 76 -7.42 -2.88 33.10
N THR A 77 -6.92 -2.23 32.05
CA THR A 77 -5.88 -2.78 31.17
C THR A 77 -4.47 -2.46 31.65
N GLY A 78 -4.31 -1.66 32.71
CA GLY A 78 -3.01 -1.30 33.31
C GLY A 78 -2.16 -0.35 32.46
N ASN A 79 -2.62 0.06 31.28
CA ASN A 79 -1.89 0.94 30.38
C ASN A 79 -2.11 2.41 30.73
N ALA A 80 -1.02 3.17 30.81
CA ALA A 80 -1.10 4.62 30.93
C ALA A 80 -1.68 5.24 29.64
N PRO A 81 -2.59 6.23 29.75
CA PRO A 81 -3.15 6.92 28.59
C PRO A 81 -2.08 7.68 27.81
N THR A 82 -2.28 7.81 26.49
CA THR A 82 -1.43 8.65 25.63
C THR A 82 -1.67 10.14 25.90
N LYS A 83 -0.72 11.01 25.50
CA LYS A 83 -0.90 12.48 25.60
C LYS A 83 -2.17 12.97 24.90
N LEU A 84 -2.52 12.35 23.77
CA LEU A 84 -3.75 12.64 23.04
C LEU A 84 -4.98 12.22 23.86
N GLN A 85 -4.99 11.00 24.37
CA GLN A 85 -6.07 10.49 25.20
C GLN A 85 -6.28 11.36 26.45
N ASP A 86 -5.21 11.72 27.16
CA ASP A 86 -5.30 12.62 28.33
C ASP A 86 -5.97 13.96 28.00
N SER A 87 -5.58 14.55 26.86
CA SER A 87 -6.15 15.82 26.41
C SER A 87 -7.63 15.69 26.06
N LEU A 88 -8.01 14.58 25.40
CA LEU A 88 -9.40 14.30 25.03
C LEU A 88 -10.27 13.94 26.24
N LEU A 89 -9.76 13.15 27.18
CA LEU A 89 -10.47 12.77 28.40
C LEU A 89 -10.78 14.02 29.25
N LYS A 90 -9.81 14.93 29.41
CA LYS A 90 -10.01 16.22 30.09
C LYS A 90 -11.05 17.09 29.40
N LYS A 91 -11.14 17.05 28.07
CA LYS A 91 -12.04 17.88 27.26
C LYS A 91 -13.47 17.31 27.15
N LEU A 92 -13.59 15.99 27.02
CA LEU A 92 -14.87 15.30 26.75
C LEU A 92 -15.60 14.86 28.02
N GLY A 93 -14.92 14.83 29.17
CA GLY A 93 -15.49 14.53 30.47
C GLY A 93 -15.54 13.04 30.81
N ILE A 94 -16.31 12.71 31.86
CA ILE A 94 -16.28 11.39 32.52
C ILE A 94 -16.82 10.22 31.69
N ASN A 95 -17.56 10.50 30.61
CA ASN A 95 -18.16 9.47 29.75
C ASN A 95 -17.26 9.14 28.53
N ALA A 96 -16.02 9.60 28.56
CA ALA A 96 -15.03 9.35 27.54
C ALA A 96 -14.09 8.22 27.98
N TYR A 97 -13.90 7.22 27.12
CA TYR A 97 -13.14 6.02 27.42
C TYR A 97 -12.02 5.82 26.39
N PRO A 98 -10.75 5.67 26.81
CA PRO A 98 -9.64 5.51 25.89
C PRO A 98 -9.59 4.09 25.30
N PHE A 99 -9.05 3.97 24.09
CA PHE A 99 -8.73 2.69 23.47
C PHE A 99 -7.41 2.76 22.69
N LEU A 100 -6.77 1.61 22.54
CA LEU A 100 -5.55 1.44 21.75
C LEU A 100 -5.66 0.12 20.96
N LEU A 101 -5.42 0.17 19.66
CA LEU A 101 -5.41 -1.00 18.78
C LEU A 101 -4.06 -1.07 18.07
N THR A 102 -3.34 -2.18 18.23
CA THR A 102 -2.05 -2.42 17.59
C THR A 102 -2.21 -3.20 16.29
N PHE A 103 -1.23 -3.08 15.39
CA PHE A 103 -1.15 -3.87 14.17
C PHE A 103 -0.10 -4.97 14.35
N PRO A 104 -0.36 -6.21 13.89
CA PRO A 104 0.68 -7.23 13.79
C PRO A 104 1.53 -7.04 12.52
N ASP A 105 2.72 -7.62 12.55
CA ASP A 105 3.76 -7.44 11.52
C ASP A 105 3.44 -8.10 10.16
N TYR A 106 2.42 -8.97 10.10
CA TYR A 106 2.05 -9.70 8.88
C TYR A 106 0.98 -9.01 8.03
N LEU A 107 0.64 -7.74 8.30
CA LEU A 107 -0.38 -7.01 7.54
C LEU A 107 0.20 -6.17 6.41
N PRO A 108 -0.43 -6.19 5.22
CA PRO A 108 -0.04 -5.32 4.12
C PRO A 108 -0.36 -3.85 4.44
N CYS A 109 0.11 -2.94 3.60
CA CYS A 109 -0.31 -1.54 3.64
C CYS A 109 -1.64 -1.32 2.92
N SER A 110 -2.23 -0.14 3.10
CA SER A 110 -3.45 0.26 2.40
C SER A 110 -3.15 0.50 0.92
N VAL A 111 -3.57 -0.43 0.07
CA VAL A 111 -3.32 -0.40 -1.37
C VAL A 111 -4.60 -0.72 -2.11
N ALA A 112 -4.88 0.01 -3.19
CA ALA A 112 -6.00 -0.25 -4.08
C ALA A 112 -5.54 -0.31 -5.53
N LEU A 113 -6.11 -1.22 -6.32
CA LEU A 113 -5.91 -1.25 -7.77
C LEU A 113 -6.85 -0.24 -8.44
N GLN A 114 -6.29 0.60 -9.30
CA GLN A 114 -7.04 1.56 -10.08
C GLN A 114 -8.02 0.82 -11.02
N PRO A 115 -9.34 1.07 -10.91
CA PRO A 115 -10.32 0.46 -11.79
C PRO A 115 -10.16 0.96 -13.23
N ALA A 116 -10.81 0.26 -14.17
CA ALA A 116 -10.95 0.79 -15.51
C ALA A 116 -11.92 1.97 -15.50
N PRO A 117 -11.82 2.95 -16.44
CA PRO A 117 -12.80 4.02 -16.56
C PRO A 117 -14.26 3.53 -16.66
N GLN A 118 -14.47 2.37 -17.26
CA GLN A 118 -15.78 1.71 -17.40
C GLN A 118 -16.22 0.89 -16.17
N ASP A 119 -15.32 0.59 -15.23
CA ASP A 119 -15.58 -0.21 -14.03
C ASP A 119 -15.92 0.70 -12.83
N VAL A 120 -16.83 1.66 -13.02
CA VAL A 120 -17.24 2.61 -11.97
C VAL A 120 -17.85 1.85 -10.79
N GLY A 121 -17.32 2.07 -9.59
CA GLY A 121 -17.84 1.48 -8.35
C GLY A 121 -17.23 0.13 -7.94
N LYS A 122 -16.45 -0.53 -8.80
CA LYS A 122 -15.67 -1.71 -8.41
C LYS A 122 -14.34 -1.29 -7.80
N CYS A 123 -14.12 -1.63 -6.54
CA CYS A 123 -12.84 -1.45 -5.87
C CYS A 123 -12.19 -2.83 -5.66
N CYS A 124 -10.87 -2.91 -5.88
CA CYS A 124 -10.05 -4.04 -5.50
C CYS A 124 -8.91 -3.51 -4.64
N GLY A 125 -8.87 -3.86 -3.36
CA GLY A 125 -7.91 -3.25 -2.46
C GLY A 125 -7.93 -3.81 -1.05
N VAL A 126 -6.97 -3.35 -0.25
CA VAL A 126 -6.88 -3.62 1.17
C VAL A 126 -7.18 -2.34 1.94
N ASP A 127 -8.24 -2.40 2.74
CA ASP A 127 -8.70 -1.28 3.56
C ASP A 127 -8.64 -1.62 5.05
N PHE A 128 -8.41 -0.58 5.85
CA PHE A 128 -8.44 -0.65 7.30
C PHE A 128 -9.64 0.13 7.83
N GLU A 129 -10.47 -0.54 8.63
CA GLU A 129 -11.68 0.03 9.22
C GLU A 129 -11.55 0.01 10.76
N VAL A 130 -11.74 1.17 11.37
CA VAL A 130 -11.96 1.31 12.81
C VAL A 130 -13.45 1.48 13.05
N LYS A 131 -14.04 0.58 13.82
CA LYS A 131 -15.49 0.57 14.09
C LYS A 131 -15.74 0.57 15.58
N ALA A 132 -16.54 1.53 16.06
CA ALA A 132 -17.04 1.52 17.42
C ALA A 132 -18.53 1.20 17.41
N TYR A 133 -18.97 0.31 18.31
CA TYR A 133 -20.36 -0.13 18.36
C TYR A 133 -20.79 -0.54 19.77
N ALA A 134 -22.08 -0.36 20.05
CA ALA A 134 -22.72 -0.86 21.26
C ALA A 134 -23.51 -2.14 20.97
N THR A 135 -23.38 -3.14 21.83
CA THR A 135 -24.09 -4.43 21.77
C THR A 135 -24.69 -4.78 23.12
N ASP A 136 -25.79 -5.53 23.12
CA ASP A 136 -26.44 -5.97 24.35
C ASP A 136 -25.58 -7.05 25.04
N ILE A 137 -25.63 -7.13 26.37
CA ILE A 137 -24.79 -8.06 27.17
C ILE A 137 -25.10 -9.54 26.83
N THR A 138 -26.32 -9.82 26.37
CA THR A 138 -26.80 -11.16 25.99
C THR A 138 -26.41 -11.59 24.59
N ASP A 139 -25.98 -10.65 23.73
CA ASP A 139 -25.54 -10.97 22.37
C ASP A 139 -24.09 -11.47 22.43
N THR A 140 -23.95 -12.79 22.56
CA THR A 140 -22.67 -13.50 22.42
C THR A 140 -22.22 -13.65 20.97
N GLU A 141 -23.10 -13.38 20.00
CA GLU A 141 -22.80 -13.52 18.57
C GLU A 141 -22.22 -12.23 17.98
N GLU A 142 -20.98 -12.33 17.49
CA GLU A 142 -20.22 -11.23 16.88
C GLU A 142 -20.83 -10.71 15.57
N GLU A 143 -21.83 -11.41 15.04
CA GLU A 143 -22.31 -11.26 13.66
C GLU A 143 -23.43 -10.22 13.48
N ARG A 144 -24.12 -9.81 14.54
CA ARG A 144 -25.28 -8.88 14.43
C ARG A 144 -25.05 -7.53 15.11
N VAL A 145 -23.99 -6.84 14.71
CA VAL A 145 -23.77 -5.46 15.17
C VAL A 145 -24.87 -4.52 14.65
N PRO A 146 -25.66 -3.85 15.51
CA PRO A 146 -26.74 -2.98 15.06
C PRO A 146 -26.21 -1.78 14.27
N LYS A 147 -26.62 -1.63 13.00
CA LYS A 147 -26.19 -0.52 12.11
C LYS A 147 -26.44 0.85 12.75
N LYS A 148 -27.54 1.01 13.50
CA LYS A 148 -27.94 2.27 14.18
C LYS A 148 -27.05 2.66 15.37
N SER A 149 -26.33 1.70 15.96
CA SER A 149 -25.49 1.89 17.14
C SER A 149 -24.01 1.71 16.84
N SER A 150 -23.64 1.82 15.56
CA SER A 150 -22.27 1.66 15.08
C SER A 150 -21.78 2.90 14.33
N VAL A 151 -20.52 3.24 14.52
CA VAL A 151 -19.80 4.25 13.77
C VAL A 151 -18.55 3.61 13.18
N ARG A 152 -18.29 3.88 11.89
CA ARG A 152 -17.14 3.35 11.16
C ARG A 152 -16.30 4.48 10.59
N LEU A 153 -14.98 4.32 10.65
CA LEU A 153 -14.00 5.21 10.07
C LEU A 153 -12.96 4.39 9.30
N LEU A 154 -12.76 4.74 8.03
CA LEU A 154 -11.63 4.22 7.27
C LEU A 154 -10.36 4.96 7.67
N ILE A 155 -9.30 4.19 7.88
CA ILE A 155 -7.93 4.65 8.14
C ILE A 155 -6.99 4.03 7.10
N ARG A 156 -5.76 4.54 7.01
CA ARG A 156 -4.71 3.99 6.16
C ARG A 156 -3.51 3.55 6.98
N LYS A 157 -2.96 2.41 6.60
CA LYS A 157 -1.61 1.98 6.97
C LYS A 157 -0.69 2.34 5.80
N VAL A 158 0.24 3.26 6.03
CA VAL A 158 1.11 3.83 4.99
C VAL A 158 2.54 3.40 5.25
N GLN A 159 3.20 2.84 4.23
CA GLN A 159 4.61 2.48 4.31
C GLN A 159 5.48 3.74 4.34
N HIS A 160 6.36 3.86 5.32
CA HIS A 160 7.44 4.84 5.26
C HIS A 160 8.76 4.16 4.86
N ALA A 161 9.60 4.92 4.17
CA ALA A 161 10.94 4.47 3.83
C ALA A 161 11.78 4.27 5.11
N PRO A 162 12.61 3.23 5.18
CA PRO A 162 13.59 3.10 6.26
C PRO A 162 14.58 4.27 6.22
N PRO A 163 15.18 4.64 7.37
CA PRO A 163 16.13 5.75 7.43
C PRO A 163 17.46 5.43 6.74
N GLU A 164 17.84 4.16 6.71
CA GLU A 164 19.07 3.70 6.08
C GLU A 164 18.87 3.50 4.57
N MET A 165 19.69 4.17 3.78
CA MET A 165 19.75 3.97 2.32
C MET A 165 20.78 2.88 2.05
N GLY A 166 20.40 1.82 1.32
CA GLY A 166 21.34 0.79 0.93
C GLY A 166 22.24 1.22 -0.23
N PRO A 167 23.05 0.28 -0.74
CA PRO A 167 24.05 0.57 -1.77
C PRO A 167 23.39 0.98 -3.09
N GLN A 168 24.15 1.70 -3.92
CA GLN A 168 23.70 2.08 -5.26
C GLN A 168 23.38 0.83 -6.08
N PRO A 169 22.15 0.70 -6.60
CA PRO A 169 21.80 -0.42 -7.46
C PRO A 169 22.63 -0.40 -8.74
N GLN A 170 23.31 -1.50 -9.02
CA GLN A 170 24.10 -1.71 -10.23
C GLN A 170 23.81 -3.10 -10.80
N MET A 171 23.70 -3.20 -12.12
CA MET A 171 23.50 -4.45 -12.83
C MET A 171 24.30 -4.44 -14.11
N GLU A 172 25.02 -5.53 -14.37
CA GLU A 172 25.71 -5.76 -15.64
C GLU A 172 25.23 -7.07 -16.27
N THR A 173 25.04 -7.06 -17.58
CA THR A 173 24.64 -8.23 -18.35
C THR A 173 25.27 -8.21 -19.74
N ALA A 174 25.41 -9.38 -20.32
CA ALA A 174 25.97 -9.55 -21.65
C ALA A 174 25.09 -10.50 -22.46
N TRP A 175 24.80 -10.13 -23.71
CA TRP A 175 24.10 -10.99 -24.66
C TRP A 175 25.03 -11.42 -25.78
N GLN A 176 24.88 -12.66 -26.21
CA GLN A 176 25.48 -13.19 -27.43
C GLN A 176 24.35 -13.58 -28.38
N PHE A 177 24.56 -13.35 -29.68
CA PHE A 177 23.58 -13.68 -30.71
C PHE A 177 24.05 -14.93 -31.46
N PHE A 178 23.13 -15.79 -31.89
CA PHE A 178 23.46 -17.03 -32.60
C PHE A 178 24.39 -16.85 -33.82
N MET A 179 24.35 -15.68 -34.46
CA MET A 179 25.13 -15.34 -35.66
C MET A 179 26.30 -14.40 -35.38
N SER A 180 26.62 -14.10 -34.11
CA SER A 180 27.73 -13.23 -33.74
C SER A 180 28.40 -13.70 -32.44
N ASP A 181 29.66 -14.11 -32.55
CA ASP A 181 30.46 -14.62 -31.43
C ASP A 181 30.89 -13.53 -30.44
N LYS A 182 30.62 -12.26 -30.77
CA LYS A 182 31.00 -11.11 -29.94
C LYS A 182 29.83 -10.65 -29.06
N PRO A 183 30.10 -10.25 -27.80
CA PRO A 183 29.05 -9.89 -26.85
C PRO A 183 28.54 -8.44 -27.00
N LEU A 184 27.27 -8.22 -26.67
CA LEU A 184 26.69 -6.91 -26.38
C LEU A 184 26.60 -6.75 -24.85
N HIS A 185 27.41 -5.89 -24.26
CA HIS A 185 27.38 -5.61 -22.83
C HIS A 185 26.47 -4.42 -22.52
N LEU A 186 25.73 -4.55 -21.42
CA LEU A 186 24.91 -3.50 -20.84
C LEU A 186 25.17 -3.42 -19.35
N ALA A 187 25.56 -2.24 -18.89
CA ALA A 187 25.60 -1.89 -17.48
C ALA A 187 24.54 -0.82 -17.17
N ILE A 188 23.87 -0.95 -16.05
CA ILE A 188 22.84 -0.04 -15.56
C ILE A 188 23.18 0.32 -14.12
N SER A 189 23.11 1.61 -13.79
CA SER A 189 23.28 2.08 -12.42
C SER A 189 22.27 3.17 -12.04
N LEU A 190 21.89 3.17 -10.77
CA LEU A 190 21.01 4.17 -10.16
C LEU A 190 21.78 4.94 -9.09
N THR A 191 21.36 6.18 -8.81
CA THR A 191 22.02 7.02 -7.79
C THR A 191 21.71 6.60 -6.36
N LYS A 192 20.54 6.00 -6.15
CA LYS A 192 19.98 5.61 -4.85
C LYS A 192 19.18 4.32 -5.02
N GLU A 193 19.01 3.60 -3.92
CA GLU A 193 18.08 2.46 -3.84
C GLU A 193 16.63 2.92 -3.59
N ILE A 194 16.46 3.92 -2.72
CA ILE A 194 15.15 4.43 -2.30
C ILE A 194 14.91 5.80 -2.95
N TYR A 195 13.74 5.96 -3.54
CA TYR A 195 13.25 7.22 -4.11
C TYR A 195 11.89 7.59 -3.51
N PHE A 196 11.64 8.88 -3.35
CA PHE A 196 10.36 9.37 -2.86
C PHE A 196 9.38 9.69 -4.01
N HIS A 197 8.08 9.72 -3.69
CA HIS A 197 7.06 10.11 -4.66
C HIS A 197 7.34 11.51 -5.22
N GLY A 198 7.38 11.62 -6.55
CA GLY A 198 7.70 12.86 -7.26
C GLY A 198 9.19 13.17 -7.40
N GLU A 199 10.08 12.39 -6.77
CA GLU A 199 11.52 12.51 -6.98
C GLU A 199 11.91 11.96 -8.38
N PRO A 200 12.71 12.70 -9.16
CA PRO A 200 13.25 12.20 -10.42
C PRO A 200 14.26 11.06 -10.21
N ILE A 201 14.17 10.03 -11.05
CA ILE A 201 15.03 8.83 -11.01
C ILE A 201 16.03 8.89 -12.17
N PRO A 202 17.30 9.29 -11.92
CA PRO A 202 18.35 9.22 -12.92
C PRO A 202 18.84 7.78 -13.11
N VAL A 203 18.68 7.26 -14.32
CA VAL A 203 19.12 5.92 -14.73
C VAL A 203 20.29 6.05 -15.69
N THR A 204 21.48 5.64 -15.27
CA THR A 204 22.67 5.61 -16.12
C THR A 204 22.75 4.28 -16.84
N VAL A 205 22.86 4.33 -18.15
CA VAL A 205 22.89 3.18 -19.05
C VAL A 205 24.18 3.24 -19.87
N SER A 206 25.02 2.21 -19.72
CA SER A 206 26.27 2.05 -20.46
C SER A 206 26.18 0.82 -21.35
N VAL A 207 26.26 1.04 -22.66
CA VAL A 207 26.21 0.00 -23.69
C VAL A 207 27.59 -0.11 -24.33
N THR A 208 28.16 -1.31 -24.30
CA THR A 208 29.41 -1.63 -25.02
C THR A 208 29.09 -2.70 -26.06
N ASN A 209 29.00 -2.27 -27.32
CA ASN A 209 28.56 -3.10 -28.42
C ASN A 209 29.75 -3.65 -29.20
N ASN A 210 30.22 -4.84 -28.84
CA ASN A 210 31.28 -5.52 -29.61
C ASN A 210 30.72 -6.32 -30.79
N THR A 211 29.39 -6.32 -31.00
CA THR A 211 28.72 -7.10 -32.04
C THR A 211 28.78 -6.40 -33.40
N GLU A 212 28.36 -7.11 -34.45
CA GLU A 212 28.19 -6.55 -35.80
C GLU A 212 26.84 -5.85 -36.01
N LYS A 213 25.94 -5.94 -35.02
CA LYS A 213 24.60 -5.35 -35.08
C LYS A 213 24.60 -3.94 -34.53
N THR A 214 23.62 -3.14 -34.95
CA THR A 214 23.42 -1.78 -34.42
C THR A 214 22.31 -1.77 -33.39
N VAL A 215 22.56 -1.18 -32.23
CA VAL A 215 21.49 -0.83 -31.28
C VAL A 215 20.78 0.41 -31.82
N LYS A 216 19.51 0.26 -32.22
CA LYS A 216 18.71 1.31 -32.87
C LYS A 216 18.08 2.28 -31.87
N LYS A 217 17.74 1.79 -30.67
CA LYS A 217 16.96 2.53 -29.67
C LYS A 217 17.20 1.97 -28.29
N ILE A 218 17.26 2.85 -27.31
CA ILE A 218 17.34 2.50 -25.88
C ILE A 218 16.07 3.04 -25.22
N LYS A 219 15.31 2.19 -24.56
CA LYS A 219 14.07 2.56 -23.85
C LYS A 219 14.19 2.18 -22.40
N VAL A 220 13.98 3.13 -21.50
CA VAL A 220 13.98 2.93 -20.05
C VAL A 220 12.56 3.05 -19.54
N LEU A 221 12.14 2.13 -18.69
CA LEU A 221 10.82 2.12 -18.07
C LEU A 221 10.96 1.97 -16.57
N VAL A 222 10.13 2.68 -15.81
CA VAL A 222 9.80 2.31 -14.43
C VAL A 222 8.60 1.38 -14.51
N GLU A 223 8.73 0.12 -14.13
CA GLU A 223 7.61 -0.84 -14.05
C GLU A 223 7.17 -1.00 -12.60
N GLN A 224 5.86 -0.84 -12.36
CA GLN A 224 5.22 -1.22 -11.10
C GLN A 224 4.76 -2.67 -11.22
N VAL A 225 5.16 -3.48 -10.25
CA VAL A 225 4.82 -4.90 -10.11
C VAL A 225 3.90 -5.03 -8.90
N ALA A 226 2.62 -5.30 -9.14
CA ALA A 226 1.66 -5.59 -8.08
C ALA A 226 1.42 -7.10 -8.01
N ASN A 227 1.80 -7.71 -6.90
CA ASN A 227 1.54 -9.11 -6.60
C ASN A 227 0.35 -9.22 -5.65
N VAL A 228 -0.77 -9.72 -6.15
CA VAL A 228 -1.99 -9.96 -5.37
C VAL A 228 -1.90 -11.36 -4.77
N VAL A 229 -1.76 -11.44 -3.45
CA VAL A 229 -1.60 -12.68 -2.70
C VAL A 229 -2.82 -12.91 -1.83
N LEU A 230 -3.67 -13.87 -2.21
CA LEU A 230 -4.89 -14.15 -1.46
C LEU A 230 -5.24 -15.66 -1.43
N TYR A 231 -5.52 -16.24 -2.59
CA TYR A 231 -5.70 -17.69 -2.78
C TYR A 231 -4.68 -18.22 -3.80
N SER A 232 -4.51 -17.46 -4.88
CA SER A 232 -3.42 -17.53 -5.84
C SER A 232 -2.46 -16.35 -5.63
N SER A 233 -1.28 -16.43 -6.25
CA SER A 233 -0.35 -15.30 -6.41
C SER A 233 -0.46 -14.82 -7.85
N ASP A 234 -1.09 -13.65 -8.04
CA ASP A 234 -1.32 -13.05 -9.36
C ASP A 234 -0.44 -11.81 -9.53
N TYR A 235 0.30 -11.74 -10.64
CA TYR A 235 1.25 -10.66 -10.91
C TYR A 235 0.74 -9.72 -12.00
N TYR A 236 0.70 -8.43 -11.69
CA TYR A 236 0.35 -7.35 -12.60
C TYR A 236 1.54 -6.42 -12.79
N VAL A 237 2.13 -6.43 -13.98
CA VAL A 237 3.25 -5.54 -14.33
C VAL A 237 2.76 -4.43 -15.25
N LYS A 238 2.92 -3.18 -14.82
CA LYS A 238 2.54 -2.00 -15.61
C LYS A 238 3.69 -0.99 -15.63
N PRO A 239 4.14 -0.51 -16.80
CA PRO A 239 5.08 0.61 -16.84
C PRO A 239 4.40 1.85 -16.27
N VAL A 240 4.98 2.62 -15.37
CA VAL A 240 4.40 3.86 -14.80
C VAL A 240 5.13 5.12 -15.27
N ALA A 241 6.35 4.99 -15.77
CA ALA A 241 7.08 6.03 -16.47
C ALA A 241 7.91 5.39 -17.59
N THR A 242 8.22 6.16 -18.64
CA THR A 242 8.95 5.66 -19.80
C THR A 242 9.69 6.81 -20.46
N GLU A 243 10.98 6.59 -20.73
CA GLU A 243 11.83 7.51 -21.47
C GLU A 243 12.61 6.77 -22.55
N GLU A 244 12.93 7.46 -23.64
CA GLU A 244 13.57 6.85 -24.81
C GLU A 244 14.75 7.70 -25.29
N ALA A 245 15.86 7.03 -25.58
CA ALA A 245 17.01 7.59 -26.25
C ALA A 245 17.06 7.09 -27.70
N HIS A 246 17.25 8.03 -28.63
CA HIS A 246 17.32 7.79 -30.07
C HIS A 246 18.75 7.66 -30.60
N GLU A 247 19.76 7.86 -29.74
CA GLU A 247 21.16 7.60 -30.08
C GLU A 247 21.35 6.13 -30.42
N LYS A 248 22.00 5.89 -31.55
CA LYS A 248 22.33 4.56 -32.02
C LYS A 248 23.71 4.18 -31.50
N VAL A 249 23.89 2.91 -31.14
CA VAL A 249 25.20 2.35 -30.82
C VAL A 249 25.64 1.49 -32.01
N PRO A 250 26.57 1.98 -32.86
CA PRO A 250 27.04 1.23 -34.02
C PRO A 250 27.87 0.01 -33.60
N PRO A 251 28.21 -0.88 -34.54
CA PRO A 251 29.14 -1.99 -34.30
C PRO A 251 30.48 -1.49 -33.75
N ASN A 252 31.04 -2.20 -32.77
CA ASN A 252 32.25 -1.83 -32.03
C ASN A 252 32.17 -0.45 -31.34
N GLY A 253 30.96 0.07 -31.13
CA GLY A 253 30.71 1.36 -30.48
C GLY A 253 30.37 1.23 -29.00
N THR A 254 30.58 2.32 -28.26
CA THR A 254 30.17 2.45 -26.86
C THR A 254 29.29 3.68 -26.68
N LEU A 255 28.35 3.62 -25.75
CA LEU A 255 27.50 4.74 -25.36
C LEU A 255 27.23 4.68 -23.87
N THR A 256 27.52 5.77 -23.15
CA THR A 256 27.04 5.96 -21.77
C THR A 256 26.09 7.14 -21.75
N LYS A 257 24.86 6.93 -21.27
CA LYS A 257 23.83 7.97 -21.21
C LYS A 257 22.98 7.84 -19.94
N THR A 258 22.68 8.98 -19.32
CA THR A 258 21.77 9.04 -18.19
C THR A 258 20.41 9.57 -18.64
N LEU A 259 19.34 8.83 -18.36
CA LEU A 259 17.94 9.20 -18.63
C LEU A 259 17.22 9.39 -17.30
N THR A 260 16.43 10.45 -17.17
CA THR A 260 15.72 10.76 -15.92
C THR A 260 14.24 10.47 -16.08
N LEU A 261 13.67 9.65 -15.20
CA LEU A 261 12.25 9.27 -15.21
C LEU A 261 11.56 9.77 -13.95
N THR A 262 10.34 10.29 -14.07
CA THR A 262 9.55 10.74 -12.90
C THR A 262 8.22 9.99 -12.85
N PRO A 263 8.10 8.91 -12.06
CA PRO A 263 6.87 8.14 -11.94
C PRO A 263 5.81 8.94 -11.16
N LEU A 264 4.79 9.42 -11.86
CA LEU A 264 3.71 10.22 -11.28
C LEU A 264 2.34 9.61 -11.58
N LEU A 265 1.45 9.63 -10.60
CA LEU A 265 0.05 9.22 -10.81
C LEU A 265 -0.64 10.11 -11.85
N ALA A 266 -0.30 11.40 -11.91
CA ALA A 266 -0.87 12.35 -12.88
C ALA A 266 -0.79 11.83 -14.33
N ASN A 267 0.30 11.16 -14.68
CA ASN A 267 0.54 10.60 -16.02
C ASN A 267 -0.12 9.23 -16.24
N ASN A 268 -0.78 8.68 -15.22
CA ASN A 268 -1.32 7.31 -15.20
C ASN A 268 -2.80 7.24 -14.77
N ARG A 269 -3.49 8.37 -14.63
CA ARG A 269 -4.88 8.45 -14.11
C ARG A 269 -5.92 7.67 -14.90
N GLU A 270 -5.69 7.43 -16.19
CA GLU A 270 -6.65 6.72 -17.06
C GLU A 270 -6.32 5.22 -17.20
N ARG A 271 -5.30 4.73 -16.51
CA ARG A 271 -4.76 3.38 -16.71
C ARG A 271 -5.32 2.38 -15.71
N ARG A 272 -5.85 1.28 -16.21
CA ARG A 272 -6.36 0.19 -15.37
C ARG A 272 -5.23 -0.61 -14.72
N GLY A 273 -5.44 -1.02 -13.47
CA GLY A 273 -4.61 -2.01 -12.77
C GLY A 273 -3.26 -1.47 -12.29
N ILE A 274 -3.16 -0.15 -12.12
CA ILE A 274 -2.05 0.49 -11.39
C ILE A 274 -2.38 0.41 -9.90
N ALA A 275 -1.44 -0.04 -9.08
CA ALA A 275 -1.60 -0.02 -7.64
C ALA A 275 -1.41 1.42 -7.12
N LEU A 276 -2.34 1.88 -6.30
CA LEU A 276 -2.38 3.19 -5.67
C LEU A 276 -2.35 3.03 -4.15
N ASP A 277 -1.82 4.03 -3.46
CA ASP A 277 -2.05 4.11 -2.01
C ASP A 277 -3.56 4.22 -1.76
N GLY A 278 -4.02 3.63 -0.65
CA GLY A 278 -5.43 3.64 -0.28
C GLY A 278 -6.01 5.06 -0.31
N LYS A 279 -7.23 5.20 -0.82
CA LYS A 279 -7.91 6.48 -0.95
C LYS A 279 -8.93 6.67 0.16
N ILE A 280 -8.79 7.73 0.95
CA ILE A 280 -9.84 8.14 1.88
C ILE A 280 -10.77 9.11 1.13
N LYS A 281 -11.96 8.64 0.75
CA LYS A 281 -12.99 9.45 0.08
C LYS A 281 -12.49 10.08 -1.25
N HIS A 282 -12.43 11.41 -1.33
CA HIS A 282 -12.08 12.18 -2.53
C HIS A 282 -10.69 12.80 -2.46
N GLU A 283 -9.88 12.52 -1.44
CA GLU A 283 -8.52 13.06 -1.34
C GLU A 283 -7.62 12.56 -2.48
N ASP A 284 -6.66 13.38 -2.90
CA ASP A 284 -5.64 12.98 -3.86
C ASP A 284 -4.83 11.80 -3.29
N THR A 285 -4.46 10.86 -4.16
CA THR A 285 -3.64 9.69 -3.83
C THR A 285 -2.37 9.69 -4.68
N ASN A 286 -1.43 8.81 -4.33
CA ASN A 286 -0.20 8.56 -5.06
C ASN A 286 -0.20 7.15 -5.67
N LEU A 287 0.84 6.85 -6.45
CA LEU A 287 1.15 5.46 -6.76
C LEU A 287 1.43 4.72 -5.46
N ALA A 288 1.07 3.44 -5.37
CA ALA A 288 1.28 2.66 -4.16
C ALA A 288 2.77 2.59 -3.80
N SER A 289 3.09 2.81 -2.53
CA SER A 289 4.48 2.68 -2.06
C SER A 289 4.95 1.21 -2.10
N SER A 290 6.25 0.97 -2.29
CA SER A 290 6.83 -0.38 -2.24
C SER A 290 6.49 -1.04 -0.91
N THR A 291 6.04 -2.29 -0.93
CA THR A 291 5.73 -3.06 0.28
C THR A 291 7.02 -3.65 0.83
N ILE A 292 7.34 -3.31 2.07
CA ILE A 292 8.49 -3.88 2.78
C ILE A 292 7.95 -4.94 3.75
N ILE A 293 8.45 -6.15 3.61
CA ILE A 293 8.07 -7.28 4.47
C ILE A 293 9.19 -7.45 5.50
N LYS A 294 8.84 -7.41 6.79
CA LYS A 294 9.80 -7.67 7.87
C LYS A 294 10.43 -9.05 7.70
N GLU A 295 11.74 -9.16 7.92
CA GLU A 295 12.42 -10.44 7.84
C GLU A 295 11.99 -11.38 8.98
N GLY A 296 11.93 -12.67 8.70
CA GLY A 296 11.64 -13.69 9.72
C GLY A 296 10.17 -13.80 10.16
N ILE A 297 9.21 -13.24 9.40
CA ILE A 297 7.79 -13.43 9.71
C ILE A 297 7.37 -14.87 9.33
N ASP A 298 6.80 -15.61 10.29
CA ASP A 298 6.32 -16.99 10.09
C ASP A 298 5.09 -17.11 9.16
N ARG A 299 4.36 -16.01 8.95
CA ARG A 299 3.12 -15.96 8.18
C ARG A 299 3.29 -15.22 6.86
N THR A 300 2.75 -15.82 5.80
CA THR A 300 2.64 -15.16 4.49
C THR A 300 1.74 -13.92 4.60
N VAL A 301 2.26 -12.78 4.16
CA VAL A 301 1.49 -11.54 4.06
C VAL A 301 0.48 -11.67 2.93
N LEU A 302 -0.81 -11.61 3.27
CA LEU A 302 -1.90 -11.60 2.31
C LEU A 302 -2.28 -10.16 1.97
N GLY A 303 -2.60 -9.86 0.71
CA GLY A 303 -2.95 -8.52 0.26
C GLY A 303 -2.41 -8.20 -1.12
N ILE A 304 -2.08 -6.93 -1.34
CA ILE A 304 -1.45 -6.44 -2.57
C ILE A 304 -0.04 -5.98 -2.21
N LEU A 305 0.96 -6.74 -2.66
CA LEU A 305 2.37 -6.45 -2.44
C LEU A 305 2.90 -5.71 -3.67
N VAL A 306 3.43 -4.51 -3.48
CA VAL A 306 3.88 -3.66 -4.57
C VAL A 306 5.40 -3.57 -4.57
N ALA A 307 6.00 -3.73 -5.75
CA ALA A 307 7.42 -3.51 -5.99
C ALA A 307 7.61 -2.67 -7.26
N TYR A 308 8.78 -2.07 -7.38
CA TYR A 308 9.17 -1.30 -8.55
C TYR A 308 10.47 -1.80 -9.12
N GLN A 309 10.60 -1.75 -10.44
CA GLN A 309 11.83 -2.09 -11.13
C GLN A 309 12.12 -1.13 -12.27
N ILE A 310 13.39 -0.89 -12.52
CA ILE A 310 13.86 -0.22 -13.73
C ILE A 310 14.12 -1.28 -14.80
N LYS A 311 13.51 -1.09 -15.97
CA LYS A 311 13.71 -1.96 -17.13
C LYS A 311 14.29 -1.18 -18.28
N VAL A 312 15.44 -1.62 -18.74
CA VAL A 312 16.08 -1.09 -19.95
C VAL A 312 15.87 -2.07 -21.09
N LYS A 313 15.33 -1.60 -22.21
CA LYS A 313 15.11 -2.35 -23.44
C LYS A 313 15.99 -1.79 -24.54
N LEU A 314 16.90 -2.62 -25.04
CA LEU A 314 17.68 -2.33 -26.24
C LEU A 314 16.97 -2.91 -27.46
N THR A 315 16.71 -2.07 -28.47
CA THR A 315 16.20 -2.55 -29.77
C THR A 315 17.38 -2.72 -30.71
N VAL A 316 17.74 -3.96 -31.01
CA VAL A 316 18.90 -4.30 -31.85
C VAL A 316 18.46 -4.64 -33.27
N SER A 317 19.27 -4.34 -34.28
CA SER A 317 19.00 -4.73 -35.66
C SER A 317 19.02 -6.25 -35.85
N GLY A 318 18.11 -6.74 -36.70
CA GLY A 318 18.04 -8.12 -37.17
C GLY A 318 19.30 -8.59 -37.88
#